data_AF-A0A9R1AFE5-F1
#
_entry.id   AF-A0A9R1AFE5-F1
#
_cell.length_a   1.000
_cell.length_b   1.000
_cell.length_c   1.000
_cell.angle_alpha   90.00
_cell.angle_beta   90.00
_cell.angle_gamma   90.00
#
_symmetry.space_group_name_H-M   'P 1'
#
loop_
_entity.id
_entity.type
_entity.pdbx_description
1 polymer ?
#
loop_
_entity_poly.entity_id
_entity_poly.type
_entity_poly.pdbx_seq_one_letter_code
_entity_poly.pdbx_strand_id
1 'polypeptide(L)'
;MNCGRGPAPATMVRCRQCSASVAAPAGARAVQCMQCCCVTRVGGAGRQLSVVRPIPNFGGGRGKKRAVLVGIKYTNTRACELRGPINDVKCMRYILTERFGFANDCVLILTDEERDPCRQPTKANIRMAMHWLVQGCSSGDSLVFQFSGAGAQVPDCDGDERDGMDEAICPVDSFQQGPILDDEINQAIVRPLVHGVKLHAIVDACHSATVLDLPYQCTFSKQYGCLRWMDERPLNGACKGTSGGQAVLISGSSGNCNLQGPVGCSIRRVANFSGVEEPQMSSACKFDINREPFCM
;
A
#
# COMPACT_ATOMS: atom_id res chain seq x y z
N MET A 1 -11.24 40.82 61.79
CA MET A 1 -10.85 39.40 61.87
C MET A 1 -11.10 38.76 60.51
N ASN A 2 -10.06 38.72 59.67
CA ASN A 2 -10.17 38.22 58.31
C ASN A 2 -10.00 36.69 58.36
N CYS A 3 -11.09 35.95 58.20
CA CYS A 3 -11.06 34.49 58.16
C CYS A 3 -10.42 34.04 56.84
N GLY A 4 -9.26 33.39 56.92
CA GLY A 4 -8.54 32.84 55.77
C GLY A 4 -9.40 31.80 55.04
N ARG A 5 -9.59 31.99 53.73
CA ARG A 5 -10.13 30.95 52.86
C ARG A 5 -9.10 29.83 52.75
N GLY A 6 -9.45 28.65 53.24
CA GLY A 6 -8.66 27.43 53.00
C GLY A 6 -8.57 27.10 51.50
N PRO A 7 -7.56 26.32 51.07
CA PRO A 7 -7.33 26.01 49.67
C PRO A 7 -8.53 25.26 49.06
N ALA A 8 -8.95 25.69 47.86
CA ALA A 8 -10.04 25.07 47.12
C ALA A 8 -9.73 23.60 46.77
N PRO A 9 -10.74 22.70 46.75
CA PRO A 9 -10.52 21.28 46.49
C PRO A 9 -9.99 21.04 45.07
N ALA A 10 -9.03 20.11 44.94
CA ALA A 10 -8.50 19.68 43.65
C ALA A 10 -9.56 18.88 42.86
N THR A 11 -9.73 19.19 41.58
CA THR A 11 -10.68 18.49 40.71
C THR A 11 -10.04 17.23 40.16
N MET A 12 -10.67 16.07 40.33
CA MET A 12 -10.20 14.81 39.73
C MET A 12 -10.65 14.72 38.27
N VAL A 13 -9.71 14.45 37.36
CA VAL A 13 -9.93 14.26 35.92
C VAL A 13 -9.30 12.95 35.47
N ARG A 14 -9.97 12.20 34.58
CA ARG A 14 -9.40 10.99 33.99
C ARG A 14 -8.49 11.32 32.82
N CYS A 15 -7.28 10.77 32.82
CA CYS A 15 -6.37 10.84 31.70
C CYS A 15 -7.01 10.21 30.46
N ARG A 16 -6.98 10.90 29.32
CA ARG A 16 -7.59 10.40 28.07
C ARG A 16 -6.88 9.18 27.48
N GLN A 17 -5.61 8.98 27.80
CA GLN A 17 -4.81 7.92 27.22
C GLN A 17 -4.79 6.64 28.06
N CYS A 18 -4.65 6.76 29.38
CA CYS A 18 -4.53 5.60 30.29
C CYS A 18 -5.66 5.49 31.33
N SER A 19 -6.64 6.39 31.29
CA SER A 19 -7.78 6.44 32.23
C SER A 19 -7.43 6.64 33.71
N ALA A 20 -6.15 6.82 34.05
CA ALA A 20 -5.70 7.13 35.40
C ALA A 20 -6.34 8.41 35.93
N SER A 21 -6.74 8.42 37.20
CA SER A 21 -7.30 9.59 37.86
C SER A 21 -6.18 10.56 38.24
N VAL A 22 -6.23 11.79 37.72
CA VAL A 22 -5.23 12.83 37.92
C VAL A 22 -5.87 14.00 38.67
N ALA A 23 -5.21 14.44 39.75
CA ALA A 23 -5.63 15.63 40.49
C ALA A 23 -5.21 16.89 39.72
N ALA A 24 -6.18 17.70 39.30
CA ALA A 24 -5.92 19.01 38.72
C ALA A 24 -5.90 20.08 39.82
N PRO A 25 -4.84 20.91 39.89
CA PRO A 25 -4.83 22.09 40.75
C PRO A 25 -6.00 23.02 40.44
N ALA A 26 -6.52 23.71 41.46
CA ALA A 26 -7.60 24.67 41.28
C ALA A 26 -7.19 25.76 40.26
N GLY A 27 -7.98 25.92 39.19
CA GLY A 27 -7.71 26.89 38.11
C GLY A 27 -6.81 26.39 36.97
N ALA A 28 -6.26 25.17 37.04
CA ALA A 28 -5.48 24.59 35.95
C ALA A 28 -6.37 24.30 34.72
N ARG A 29 -5.97 24.80 33.54
CA ARG A 29 -6.66 24.51 32.26
C ARG A 29 -6.28 23.16 31.66
N ALA A 30 -5.13 22.62 32.06
CA ALA A 30 -4.66 21.31 31.67
C ALA A 30 -3.75 20.73 32.74
N VAL A 31 -3.71 19.40 32.83
CA VAL A 31 -2.86 18.65 33.76
C VAL A 31 -2.13 17.52 33.03
N GLN A 32 -0.85 17.32 33.32
CA GLN A 32 -0.04 16.25 32.75
C GLN A 32 -0.16 15.00 33.60
N CYS A 33 -0.48 13.86 32.98
CA CYS A 33 -0.53 12.57 33.66
C CYS A 33 0.90 12.08 33.95
N MET A 34 1.20 11.77 35.21
CA MET A 34 2.51 11.22 35.60
C MET A 34 2.73 9.77 35.11
N GLN A 35 1.66 9.06 34.73
CA GLN A 35 1.74 7.67 34.28
C GLN A 35 2.13 7.53 32.81
N CYS A 36 1.70 8.46 31.95
CA CYS A 36 1.85 8.37 30.49
C CYS A 36 2.26 9.69 29.82
N CYS A 37 2.55 10.71 30.61
CA CYS A 37 2.92 12.07 30.18
C CYS A 37 1.88 12.80 29.31
N CYS A 38 0.65 12.27 29.16
CA CYS A 38 -0.41 12.89 28.37
C CYS A 38 -1.02 14.11 29.08
N VAL A 39 -1.18 15.22 28.35
CA VAL A 39 -1.80 16.46 28.84
C VAL A 39 -3.32 16.41 28.66
N THR A 40 -4.07 16.47 29.75
CA THR A 40 -5.54 16.40 29.78
C THR A 40 -6.13 17.75 30.16
N ARG A 41 -7.08 18.29 29.36
CA ARG A 41 -7.73 19.58 29.64
C ARG A 41 -8.85 19.46 30.68
N VAL A 42 -8.91 20.42 31.59
CA VAL A 42 -9.87 20.47 32.71
C VAL A 42 -11.02 21.41 32.33
N GLY A 43 -12.10 20.86 31.74
CA GLY A 43 -13.40 21.54 31.55
C GLY A 43 -13.50 22.58 30.41
N GLY A 44 -14.43 22.35 29.48
CA GLY A 44 -14.88 23.32 28.47
C GLY A 44 -15.61 22.65 27.31
N ALA A 45 -16.94 22.70 27.32
CA ALA A 45 -17.77 22.37 26.15
C ALA A 45 -17.58 23.48 25.10
N GLY A 46 -16.86 23.18 24.02
CA GLY A 46 -16.53 24.16 22.98
C GLY A 46 -16.33 23.47 21.63
N ARG A 47 -17.25 23.75 20.71
CA ARG A 47 -17.25 23.59 19.24
C ARG A 47 -16.23 22.61 18.64
N GLN A 48 -16.77 21.56 18.03
CA GLN A 48 -16.11 20.64 17.11
C GLN A 48 -15.62 21.40 15.86
N LEU A 49 -14.47 22.07 15.98
CA LEU A 49 -13.55 22.18 14.87
C LEU A 49 -12.89 20.81 14.74
N SER A 50 -12.97 20.23 13.55
CA SER A 50 -12.29 18.99 13.16
C SER A 50 -10.79 19.17 13.35
N VAL A 51 -10.32 18.92 14.57
CA VAL A 51 -8.93 18.57 14.83
C VAL A 51 -8.70 17.32 14.00
N VAL A 52 -7.96 17.47 12.91
CA VAL A 52 -7.25 16.36 12.25
C VAL A 52 -6.63 15.57 13.39
N ARG A 53 -7.21 14.40 13.67
CA ARG A 53 -6.70 13.52 14.72
C ARG A 53 -5.22 13.31 14.37
N PRO A 54 -4.27 13.55 15.28
CA PRO A 54 -2.94 12.97 15.12
C PRO A 54 -3.18 11.50 14.82
N ILE A 55 -2.65 11.05 13.69
CA ILE A 55 -2.66 9.64 13.31
C ILE A 55 -2.21 8.89 14.57
N PRO A 56 -2.98 7.92 15.09
CA PRO A 56 -2.60 7.19 16.28
C PRO A 56 -1.17 6.71 16.09
N ASN A 57 -0.28 7.11 17.01
CA ASN A 57 1.09 6.65 17.05
C ASN A 57 1.05 5.15 17.38
N PHE A 58 0.89 4.32 16.34
CA PHE A 58 1.01 2.88 16.43
C PHE A 58 2.43 2.60 16.94
N GLY A 59 2.49 1.96 18.11
CA GLY A 59 3.68 1.90 18.94
C GLY A 59 4.94 1.48 18.19
N GLY A 60 5.99 2.30 18.31
CA GLY A 60 7.12 1.94 19.17
C GLY A 60 7.95 0.71 18.83
N GLY A 61 7.90 0.20 17.60
CA GLY A 61 8.94 -0.68 17.04
C GLY A 61 9.23 -0.21 15.63
N ARG A 62 10.38 0.44 15.40
CA ARG A 62 10.76 0.86 14.04
C ARG A 62 11.25 -0.38 13.28
N GLY A 63 10.32 -1.18 12.78
CA GLY A 63 10.64 -2.22 11.81
C GLY A 63 11.28 -1.60 10.57
N LYS A 64 11.99 -2.42 9.82
CA LYS A 64 12.71 -2.00 8.61
C LYS A 64 11.68 -1.56 7.57
N LYS A 65 12.00 -0.44 6.91
CA LYS A 65 11.25 0.06 5.77
C LYS A 65 12.04 -0.21 4.50
N ARG A 66 11.50 -0.98 3.56
CA ARG A 66 12.14 -1.26 2.26
C ARG A 66 11.15 -1.10 1.12
N ALA A 67 11.63 -0.56 0.01
CA ALA A 67 10.80 -0.38 -1.17
C ALA A 67 11.52 -0.85 -2.44
N VAL A 68 10.78 -1.46 -3.35
CA VAL A 68 11.19 -1.73 -4.73
C VAL A 68 10.27 -0.96 -5.65
N LEU A 69 10.84 -0.08 -6.47
CA LEU A 69 10.11 0.75 -7.42
C LEU A 69 10.58 0.39 -8.83
N VAL A 70 9.64 -0.04 -9.67
CA VAL A 70 9.91 -0.48 -11.04
C VAL A 70 9.11 0.41 -11.99
N GLY A 71 9.80 1.01 -12.96
CA GLY A 71 9.18 1.85 -13.99
C GLY A 71 9.77 1.54 -15.35
N ILE A 72 8.96 1.04 -16.28
CA ILE A 72 9.45 0.58 -17.58
C ILE A 72 8.77 1.37 -18.69
N LYS A 73 9.57 2.07 -19.49
CA LYS A 73 9.12 2.86 -20.63
C LYS A 73 9.08 2.05 -21.93
N TYR A 74 9.87 0.99 -22.04
CA TYR A 74 10.05 0.15 -23.24
C TYR A 74 10.63 0.93 -24.43
N THR A 75 11.59 1.83 -24.16
CA THR A 75 12.20 2.73 -25.16
C THR A 75 12.77 2.03 -26.40
N ASN A 76 13.22 0.79 -26.26
CA ASN A 76 13.80 0.01 -27.36
C ASN A 76 12.75 -0.74 -28.22
N THR A 77 11.47 -0.69 -27.83
CA THR A 77 10.37 -1.37 -28.51
C THR A 77 9.42 -0.34 -29.12
N ARG A 78 9.67 0.05 -30.38
CA ARG A 78 8.99 1.18 -31.07
C ARG A 78 7.44 1.14 -31.07
N ALA A 79 6.83 -0.01 -30.83
CA ALA A 79 5.38 -0.19 -30.81
C ALA A 79 4.73 -0.05 -29.42
N CYS A 80 5.51 -0.02 -28.34
CA CYS A 80 5.01 -0.18 -26.96
C CYS A 80 5.58 0.88 -25.99
N GLU A 81 6.10 1.99 -26.49
CA GLU A 81 6.70 3.02 -25.63
C GLU A 81 5.63 3.73 -24.78
N LEU A 82 5.76 3.63 -23.47
CA LEU A 82 4.84 4.28 -22.52
C LEU A 82 5.32 5.68 -22.13
N ARG A 83 4.40 6.52 -21.64
CA ARG A 83 4.73 7.84 -21.10
C ARG A 83 4.13 7.95 -19.70
N GLY A 84 4.97 7.89 -18.67
CA GLY A 84 4.49 7.90 -17.28
C GLY A 84 5.38 7.15 -16.30
N PRO A 85 5.77 5.89 -16.58
CA PRO A 85 6.35 5.01 -15.56
C PRO A 85 7.54 5.58 -14.78
N ILE A 86 8.45 6.27 -15.47
CA ILE A 86 9.61 6.93 -14.86
C ILE A 86 9.21 8.06 -13.92
N ASN A 87 8.17 8.84 -14.27
CA ASN A 87 7.64 9.88 -13.42
C ASN A 87 6.95 9.29 -12.18
N ASP A 88 6.21 8.19 -12.35
CA ASP A 88 5.50 7.53 -11.25
C ASP A 88 6.49 7.01 -10.19
N VAL A 89 7.58 6.38 -10.63
CA VAL A 89 8.70 5.97 -9.76
C VAL A 89 9.30 7.17 -9.01
N LYS A 90 9.52 8.30 -9.69
CA LYS A 90 10.07 9.51 -9.07
C LYS A 90 9.13 10.09 -8.01
N CYS A 91 7.84 10.16 -8.31
CA CYS A 91 6.82 10.61 -7.36
C CYS A 91 6.71 9.67 -6.16
N MET A 92 6.71 8.36 -6.38
CA MET A 92 6.64 7.37 -5.31
C MET A 92 7.88 7.43 -4.40
N ARG A 93 9.09 7.50 -4.99
CA ARG A 93 10.34 7.69 -4.23
C ARG A 93 10.27 8.93 -3.34
N TYR A 94 9.83 10.07 -3.90
CA TYR A 94 9.71 11.32 -3.16
C TYR A 94 8.76 11.17 -1.96
N ILE A 95 7.58 10.59 -2.17
CA ILE A 95 6.59 10.41 -1.10
C ILE A 95 7.12 9.44 -0.02
N LEU A 96 7.73 8.32 -0.40
CA LEU A 96 8.26 7.33 0.54
C LEU A 96 9.38 7.91 1.42
N THR A 97 10.29 8.67 0.82
CA THR A 97 11.43 9.27 1.54
C THR A 97 11.01 10.46 2.39
N GLU A 98 10.27 11.42 1.82
CA GLU A 98 9.96 12.69 2.47
C GLU A 98 8.78 12.63 3.45
N ARG A 99 7.83 11.70 3.25
CA ARG A 99 6.63 11.58 4.10
C ARG A 99 6.63 10.35 4.97
N PHE A 100 7.07 9.21 4.43
CA PHE A 100 6.98 7.93 5.13
C PHE A 100 8.29 7.48 5.77
N GLY A 101 9.38 8.25 5.61
CA GLY A 101 10.64 8.03 6.31
C GLY A 101 11.40 6.78 5.85
N PHE A 102 11.26 6.40 4.58
CA PHE A 102 12.13 5.39 3.97
C PHE A 102 13.52 5.99 3.75
N ALA A 103 14.57 5.33 4.22
CA ALA A 103 15.94 5.73 3.91
C ALA A 103 16.21 5.50 2.41
N ASN A 104 16.98 6.39 1.78
CA ASN A 104 17.29 6.27 0.35
C ASN A 104 17.95 4.92 0.01
N ASP A 105 18.82 4.41 0.88
CA ASP A 105 19.52 3.13 0.68
C ASP A 105 18.60 1.91 0.82
N CYS A 106 17.39 2.10 1.35
CA CYS A 106 16.36 1.08 1.47
C CYS A 106 15.31 1.15 0.34
N VAL A 107 15.52 2.02 -0.66
CA VAL A 107 14.65 2.13 -1.84
C VAL A 107 15.43 1.68 -3.07
N LEU A 108 15.12 0.49 -3.56
CA LEU A 108 15.69 -0.04 -4.79
C LEU A 108 14.84 0.40 -5.98
N ILE A 109 15.48 0.96 -7.00
CA ILE A 109 14.81 1.50 -8.18
C ILE A 109 15.33 0.78 -9.42
N LEU A 110 14.42 0.26 -10.24
CA LEU A 110 14.70 -0.36 -11.52
C LEU A 110 13.97 0.41 -12.64
N THR A 111 14.71 0.99 -13.58
CA THR A 111 14.13 1.67 -14.73
C THR A 111 14.95 1.46 -15.99
N ASP A 112 14.30 1.46 -17.17
CA ASP A 112 14.96 1.24 -18.45
C ASP A 112 15.76 2.46 -18.96
N GLU A 113 15.83 3.54 -18.17
CA GLU A 113 16.73 4.69 -18.38
C GLU A 113 18.07 4.55 -17.63
N GLU A 114 18.19 3.57 -16.73
CA GLU A 114 19.42 3.36 -15.96
C GLU A 114 20.54 2.79 -16.81
N ARG A 115 21.77 3.28 -16.57
CA ARG A 115 22.97 2.81 -17.28
C ARG A 115 23.57 1.56 -16.66
N ASP A 116 23.35 1.35 -15.36
CA ASP A 116 23.83 0.19 -14.64
C ASP A 116 23.02 -1.05 -15.05
N PRO A 117 23.64 -2.10 -15.62
CA PRO A 117 22.95 -3.32 -15.98
C PRO A 117 22.22 -4.00 -14.80
N CYS A 118 22.69 -3.80 -13.57
CA CYS A 118 22.07 -4.36 -12.37
C CYS A 118 20.77 -3.62 -11.98
N ARG A 119 20.55 -2.42 -12.51
CA ARG A 119 19.35 -1.59 -12.29
C ARG A 119 18.39 -1.59 -13.45
N GLN A 120 18.72 -2.30 -14.53
CA GLN A 120 17.79 -2.50 -15.64
C GLN A 120 16.63 -3.42 -15.20
N PRO A 121 15.38 -3.12 -15.58
CA PRO A 121 14.21 -3.89 -15.14
C PRO A 121 14.01 -5.15 -15.99
N THR A 122 15.03 -6.03 -16.00
CA THR A 122 14.96 -7.36 -16.63
C THR A 122 14.18 -8.33 -15.74
N LYS A 123 13.70 -9.45 -16.31
CA LYS A 123 13.00 -10.49 -15.57
C LYS A 123 13.82 -10.97 -14.37
N ALA A 124 15.12 -11.20 -14.59
CA ALA A 124 16.04 -11.62 -13.54
C ALA A 124 16.19 -10.56 -12.43
N ASN A 125 16.41 -9.30 -12.79
CA ASN A 125 16.63 -8.22 -11.82
C ASN A 125 15.37 -7.91 -11.00
N ILE A 126 14.19 -7.93 -11.63
CA ILE A 126 12.91 -7.74 -10.94
C ILE A 126 12.69 -8.86 -9.91
N ARG A 127 12.94 -10.12 -10.28
CA ARG A 127 12.84 -11.26 -9.34
C ARG A 127 13.83 -11.14 -8.18
N MET A 128 15.07 -10.75 -8.47
CA MET A 128 16.07 -10.52 -7.42
C MET A 128 15.64 -9.39 -6.48
N ALA A 129 15.10 -8.29 -7.01
CA ALA A 129 14.57 -7.18 -6.22
C ALA A 129 13.38 -7.60 -5.34
N MET A 130 12.46 -8.40 -5.87
CA MET A 130 11.35 -8.98 -5.10
C MET A 130 11.85 -9.83 -3.93
N HIS A 131 12.81 -10.72 -4.16
CA HIS A 131 13.40 -11.52 -3.08
C HIS A 131 14.12 -10.64 -2.05
N TRP A 132 14.88 -9.63 -2.50
CA TRP A 132 15.54 -8.67 -1.61
C TRP A 132 14.55 -7.91 -0.72
N LEU A 133 13.38 -7.53 -1.26
CA LEU A 133 12.35 -6.79 -0.54
C LEU A 133 11.87 -7.55 0.71
N VAL A 134 11.61 -8.84 0.58
CA VAL A 134 11.12 -9.70 1.67
C VAL A 134 12.22 -10.38 2.47
N GLN A 135 13.48 -10.29 2.03
CA GLN A 135 14.60 -11.00 2.67
C GLN A 135 14.77 -10.61 4.13
N GLY A 136 14.62 -11.59 5.03
CA GLY A 136 14.77 -11.39 6.47
C GLY A 136 13.76 -10.41 7.06
N CYS A 137 12.55 -10.33 6.47
CA CYS A 137 11.46 -9.54 7.03
C CYS A 137 11.02 -10.09 8.40
N SER A 138 10.63 -9.17 9.28
CA SER A 138 10.25 -9.47 10.66
C SER A 138 9.09 -8.59 11.11
N SER A 139 8.39 -9.00 12.16
CA SER A 139 7.23 -8.26 12.70
C SER A 139 7.54 -6.78 12.90
N GLY A 140 6.71 -5.91 12.30
CA GLY A 140 6.85 -4.45 12.33
C GLY A 140 7.45 -3.86 11.04
N ASP A 141 7.99 -4.67 10.14
CA ASP A 141 8.53 -4.19 8.86
C ASP A 141 7.42 -3.67 7.93
N SER A 142 7.73 -2.60 7.20
CA SER A 142 6.83 -1.99 6.19
C SER A 142 7.50 -2.04 4.82
N LEU A 143 6.89 -2.80 3.92
CA LEU A 143 7.39 -3.10 2.58
C LEU A 143 6.53 -2.41 1.54
N VAL A 144 7.16 -1.87 0.50
CA VAL A 144 6.48 -1.27 -0.64
C VAL A 144 6.98 -1.89 -1.93
N PHE A 145 6.06 -2.36 -2.76
CA PHE A 145 6.36 -2.77 -4.13
C PHE A 145 5.56 -1.87 -5.07
N GLN A 146 6.23 -1.20 -6.00
CA GLN A 146 5.55 -0.41 -7.02
C GLN A 146 6.01 -0.86 -8.39
N PHE A 147 5.05 -1.11 -9.28
CA PHE A 147 5.29 -1.40 -10.68
C PHE A 147 4.46 -0.44 -11.54
N SER A 148 5.09 0.19 -12.52
CA SER A 148 4.41 0.96 -13.58
C SER A 148 4.99 0.53 -14.92
N GLY A 149 4.13 0.04 -15.81
CA GLY A 149 4.56 -0.59 -17.05
C GLY A 149 3.45 -1.32 -17.79
N ALA A 150 3.82 -2.21 -18.71
CA ALA A 150 2.89 -3.04 -19.43
C ALA A 150 2.51 -4.29 -18.62
N GLY A 151 1.22 -4.60 -18.59
CA GLY A 151 0.68 -5.87 -18.14
C GLY A 151 0.22 -6.74 -19.32
N ALA A 152 0.06 -8.02 -19.08
CA ALA A 152 -0.42 -9.01 -20.04
C ALA A 152 -1.25 -10.07 -19.34
N GLN A 153 -2.12 -10.75 -20.11
CA GLN A 153 -2.85 -11.94 -19.66
C GLN A 153 -2.31 -13.16 -20.42
N VAL A 154 -2.11 -14.27 -19.72
CA VAL A 154 -1.67 -15.55 -20.28
C VAL A 154 -2.73 -16.61 -19.95
N PRO A 155 -3.09 -17.53 -20.85
CA PRO A 155 -4.04 -18.59 -20.51
C PRO A 155 -3.55 -19.44 -19.33
N ASP A 156 -4.37 -19.54 -18.29
CA ASP A 156 -4.11 -20.34 -17.10
C ASP A 156 -4.04 -21.83 -17.48
N CYS A 157 -3.00 -22.51 -17.01
CA CYS A 157 -2.75 -23.92 -17.25
C CYS A 157 -3.02 -24.84 -16.05
N ASP A 158 -3.17 -24.29 -14.83
CA ASP A 158 -3.37 -25.06 -13.60
C ASP A 158 -4.79 -24.92 -13.01
N GLY A 159 -5.58 -23.98 -13.53
CA GLY A 159 -7.01 -23.82 -13.25
C GLY A 159 -7.27 -23.18 -11.89
N ASP A 160 -6.35 -22.37 -11.39
CA ASP A 160 -6.50 -21.65 -10.14
C ASP A 160 -7.10 -20.24 -10.29
N GLU A 161 -7.22 -19.74 -11.54
CA GLU A 161 -7.88 -18.48 -11.88
C GLU A 161 -9.34 -18.66 -12.29
N ARG A 162 -10.21 -17.73 -11.85
CA ARG A 162 -11.67 -17.84 -12.06
C ARG A 162 -12.10 -17.53 -13.49
N ASP A 163 -11.36 -16.69 -14.20
CA ASP A 163 -11.59 -16.36 -15.60
C ASP A 163 -10.71 -17.20 -16.56
N GLY A 164 -9.82 -18.03 -16.01
CA GLY A 164 -8.91 -18.90 -16.74
C GLY A 164 -7.74 -18.15 -17.40
N MET A 165 -7.36 -16.98 -16.89
CA MET A 165 -6.25 -16.18 -17.39
C MET A 165 -5.35 -15.71 -16.24
N ASP A 166 -4.07 -16.06 -16.28
CA ASP A 166 -3.04 -15.53 -15.39
C ASP A 166 -2.72 -14.08 -15.75
N GLU A 167 -2.64 -13.23 -14.74
CA GLU A 167 -2.15 -11.87 -14.90
C GLU A 167 -0.63 -11.83 -14.86
N ALA A 168 -0.04 -10.92 -15.63
CA ALA A 168 1.40 -10.86 -15.75
C ALA A 168 1.92 -9.43 -15.91
N ILE A 169 3.08 -9.16 -15.31
CA ILE A 169 3.85 -7.94 -15.58
C ILE A 169 4.89 -8.20 -16.64
N CYS A 170 5.16 -7.23 -17.52
CA CYS A 170 6.14 -7.37 -18.60
C CYS A 170 7.48 -6.70 -18.24
N PRO A 171 8.56 -7.44 -17.98
CA PRO A 171 9.92 -6.88 -17.91
C PRO A 171 10.37 -6.27 -19.24
N VAL A 172 11.50 -5.55 -19.23
CA VAL A 172 12.06 -4.96 -20.48
C VAL A 172 12.49 -6.02 -21.50
N ASP A 173 12.84 -7.21 -21.04
CA ASP A 173 13.25 -8.39 -21.82
C ASP A 173 12.13 -9.43 -21.93
N SER A 174 10.87 -9.02 -21.75
CA SER A 174 9.70 -9.92 -21.79
C SER A 174 9.56 -10.66 -23.12
N PHE A 175 9.99 -10.06 -24.24
CA PHE A 175 9.96 -10.72 -25.55
C PHE A 175 10.92 -11.93 -25.62
N GLN A 176 12.03 -11.90 -24.87
CA GLN A 176 13.02 -12.98 -24.87
C GLN A 176 12.82 -13.96 -23.70
N GLN A 177 12.45 -13.46 -22.52
CA GLN A 177 12.39 -14.23 -21.26
C GLN A 177 10.95 -14.53 -20.79
N GLY A 178 9.95 -14.01 -21.50
CA GLY A 178 8.55 -14.07 -21.11
C GLY A 178 8.19 -13.03 -20.03
N PRO A 179 6.89 -12.85 -19.77
CA PRO A 179 6.41 -12.01 -18.67
C PRO A 179 6.65 -12.70 -17.31
N ILE A 180 6.40 -12.00 -16.20
CA ILE A 180 6.37 -12.58 -14.85
C ILE A 180 4.90 -12.74 -14.46
N LEU A 181 4.48 -13.97 -14.23
CA LEU A 181 3.11 -14.31 -13.85
C LEU A 181 2.82 -13.93 -12.39
N ASP A 182 1.58 -13.59 -12.09
CA ASP A 182 1.00 -13.35 -10.76
C ASP A 182 1.41 -14.40 -9.73
N ASP A 183 1.42 -15.66 -10.10
CA ASP A 183 1.74 -16.79 -9.25
C ASP A 183 3.24 -16.78 -8.85
N GLU A 184 4.13 -16.37 -9.78
CA GLU A 184 5.55 -16.09 -9.49
C GLU A 184 5.70 -14.90 -8.54
N ILE A 185 4.88 -13.85 -8.69
CA ILE A 185 4.91 -12.65 -7.85
C ILE A 185 4.40 -12.99 -6.44
N ASN A 186 3.28 -13.72 -6.34
CA ASN A 186 2.69 -14.18 -5.09
C ASN A 186 3.71 -15.01 -4.30
N GLN A 187 4.38 -15.96 -4.96
CA GLN A 187 5.43 -16.77 -4.35
C GLN A 187 6.61 -15.92 -3.87
N ALA A 188 7.00 -14.88 -4.62
CA ALA A 188 8.16 -14.06 -4.31
C ALA A 188 7.92 -13.04 -3.17
N ILE A 189 6.75 -12.38 -3.13
CA ILE A 189 6.52 -11.26 -2.19
C ILE A 189 5.29 -11.40 -1.28
N VAL A 190 4.34 -12.30 -1.54
CA VAL A 190 3.12 -12.47 -0.73
C VAL A 190 3.26 -13.63 0.25
N ARG A 191 3.52 -14.85 -0.25
CA ARG A 191 3.66 -16.06 0.60
C ARG A 191 4.70 -15.89 1.71
N PRO A 192 5.88 -15.26 1.48
CA PRO A 192 6.91 -15.12 2.51
C PRO A 192 6.59 -14.17 3.66
N LEU A 193 5.50 -13.40 3.59
CA LEU A 193 5.18 -12.38 4.59
C LEU A 193 4.78 -13.02 5.93
N VAL A 194 5.66 -12.89 6.91
CA VAL A 194 5.44 -13.38 8.28
C VAL A 194 4.56 -12.43 9.10
N HIS A 195 4.07 -12.93 10.22
CA HIS A 195 3.22 -12.16 11.13
C HIS A 195 3.82 -10.78 11.50
N GLY A 196 2.98 -9.76 11.41
CA GLY A 196 3.33 -8.38 11.72
C GLY A 196 4.06 -7.61 10.61
N VAL A 197 4.41 -8.25 9.49
CA VAL A 197 4.94 -7.56 8.29
C VAL A 197 3.78 -7.01 7.47
N LYS A 198 3.95 -5.82 6.91
CA LYS A 198 2.99 -5.19 5.98
C LYS A 198 3.62 -4.97 4.62
N LEU A 199 2.95 -5.44 3.57
CA LEU A 199 3.28 -5.15 2.17
C LEU A 199 2.19 -4.28 1.55
N HIS A 200 2.59 -3.13 1.00
CA HIS A 200 1.76 -2.29 0.14
C HIS A 200 2.28 -2.39 -1.29
N ALA A 201 1.48 -2.99 -2.16
CA ALA A 201 1.75 -3.09 -3.58
C ALA A 201 0.93 -2.05 -4.35
N ILE A 202 1.57 -1.32 -5.24
CA ILE A 202 0.94 -0.34 -6.14
C ILE A 202 1.31 -0.75 -7.56
N VAL A 203 0.33 -1.23 -8.33
CA VAL A 203 0.57 -1.69 -9.69
C VAL A 203 -0.26 -0.85 -10.66
N ASP A 204 0.46 -0.13 -11.52
CA ASP A 204 -0.09 0.68 -12.60
C ASP A 204 0.22 -0.03 -13.93
N ALA A 205 -0.67 -0.95 -14.29
CA ALA A 205 -0.58 -1.75 -15.51
C ALA A 205 -1.99 -2.24 -15.92
N CYS A 206 -2.19 -2.49 -17.21
CA CYS A 206 -3.40 -3.13 -17.71
C CYS A 206 -3.53 -4.54 -17.10
N HIS A 207 -4.76 -4.96 -16.77
CA HIS A 207 -5.02 -6.29 -16.23
C HIS A 207 -4.19 -6.59 -14.96
N SER A 208 -4.14 -5.65 -14.02
CA SER A 208 -3.33 -5.81 -12.79
C SER A 208 -4.16 -6.03 -11.53
N ALA A 209 -5.45 -6.31 -11.69
CA ALA A 209 -6.41 -6.40 -10.60
C ALA A 209 -6.12 -7.56 -9.63
N THR A 210 -5.69 -8.69 -10.19
CA THR A 210 -5.40 -9.95 -9.51
C THR A 210 -3.92 -10.30 -9.50
N VAL A 211 -3.02 -9.41 -9.93
CA VAL A 211 -1.56 -9.66 -10.11
C VAL A 211 -0.76 -10.15 -8.87
N LEU A 212 -1.40 -10.20 -7.70
CA LEU A 212 -0.83 -10.72 -6.44
C LEU A 212 -1.60 -11.92 -5.89
N ASP A 213 -2.64 -12.40 -6.56
CA ASP A 213 -3.56 -13.45 -6.15
C ASP A 213 -4.10 -13.30 -4.73
N LEU A 214 -4.52 -12.08 -4.41
CA LEU A 214 -5.07 -11.80 -3.09
C LEU A 214 -6.53 -12.27 -3.00
N PRO A 215 -6.93 -12.95 -1.91
CA PRO A 215 -8.21 -13.64 -1.78
C PRO A 215 -9.43 -12.72 -1.76
N TYR A 216 -9.24 -11.43 -1.48
CA TYR A 216 -10.35 -10.47 -1.38
C TYR A 216 -10.10 -9.27 -2.27
N GLN A 217 -11.02 -9.01 -3.18
CA GLN A 217 -11.02 -7.84 -4.04
C GLN A 217 -12.14 -6.88 -3.62
N CYS A 218 -11.89 -5.59 -3.72
CA CYS A 218 -12.81 -4.51 -3.47
C CYS A 218 -12.82 -3.56 -4.65
N THR A 219 -13.99 -3.37 -5.24
CA THR A 219 -14.19 -2.45 -6.37
C THR A 219 -15.16 -1.36 -5.98
N PHE A 220 -14.82 -0.12 -6.31
CA PHE A 220 -15.73 1.01 -6.13
C PHE A 220 -16.60 1.18 -7.38
N SER A 221 -17.91 0.92 -7.25
CA SER A 221 -18.84 1.14 -8.35
C SER A 221 -19.41 2.55 -8.29
N LYS A 222 -19.14 3.36 -9.32
CA LYS A 222 -19.71 4.71 -9.44
C LYS A 222 -21.23 4.70 -9.59
N GLN A 223 -21.79 3.64 -10.19
CA GLN A 223 -23.23 3.50 -10.42
C GLN A 223 -24.04 3.36 -9.13
N TYR A 224 -23.47 2.69 -8.12
CA TYR A 224 -24.15 2.42 -6.85
C TYR A 224 -23.59 3.23 -5.68
N GLY A 225 -22.51 3.99 -5.90
CA GLY A 225 -21.87 4.82 -4.87
C GLY A 225 -21.33 4.00 -3.69
N CYS A 226 -21.04 2.72 -3.89
CA CYS A 226 -20.67 1.79 -2.83
C CYS A 226 -19.48 0.91 -3.20
N LEU A 227 -18.78 0.43 -2.16
CA LEU A 227 -17.71 -0.55 -2.27
C LEU A 227 -18.32 -1.95 -2.32
N ARG A 228 -17.87 -2.76 -3.28
CA ARG A 228 -18.27 -4.16 -3.40
C ARG A 228 -17.07 -5.06 -3.14
N TRP A 229 -17.22 -5.97 -2.19
CA TRP A 229 -16.24 -7.02 -1.91
C TRP A 229 -16.57 -8.27 -2.73
N MET A 230 -15.54 -8.86 -3.34
CA MET A 230 -15.57 -10.13 -4.04
C MET A 230 -14.56 -11.07 -3.37
N ASP A 231 -14.90 -12.35 -3.39
CA ASP A 231 -14.08 -13.43 -2.85
C ASP A 231 -13.46 -14.15 -4.05
N GLU A 232 -12.14 -13.99 -4.19
CA GLU A 232 -11.35 -14.49 -5.31
C GLU A 232 -10.52 -15.71 -4.91
N ARG A 233 -10.90 -16.40 -3.82
CA ARG A 233 -10.20 -17.63 -3.43
C ARG A 233 -10.34 -18.71 -4.52
N PRO A 234 -9.25 -19.42 -4.85
CA PRO A 234 -9.29 -20.49 -5.85
C PRO A 234 -10.32 -21.57 -5.49
N LEU A 235 -11.08 -22.02 -6.49
CA LEU A 235 -12.09 -23.08 -6.30
C LEU A 235 -11.45 -24.44 -5.98
N ASN A 236 -10.19 -24.64 -6.40
CA ASN A 236 -9.40 -25.85 -6.16
C ASN A 236 -8.86 -25.95 -4.70
N GLY A 237 -9.03 -24.90 -3.88
CA GLY A 237 -8.56 -24.86 -2.50
C GLY A 237 -7.08 -24.53 -2.32
N ALA A 238 -6.37 -24.10 -3.38
CA ALA A 238 -4.99 -23.62 -3.28
C ALA A 238 -4.86 -22.43 -2.32
N CYS A 239 -3.85 -22.46 -1.46
CA CYS A 239 -3.59 -21.36 -0.52
C CYS A 239 -2.66 -20.33 -1.16
N LYS A 240 -3.24 -19.25 -1.68
CA LYS A 240 -2.51 -18.08 -2.24
C LYS A 240 -2.27 -16.96 -1.21
N GLY A 241 -2.46 -17.26 0.08
CA GLY A 241 -2.37 -16.29 1.18
C GLY A 241 -0.94 -16.04 1.71
N THR A 242 -0.82 -15.09 2.65
CA THR A 242 0.43 -14.78 3.35
C THR A 242 0.74 -15.80 4.45
N SER A 243 1.99 -15.86 4.92
CA SER A 243 2.40 -16.63 6.12
C SER A 243 2.06 -15.91 7.44
N GLY A 244 1.00 -15.11 7.47
CA GLY A 244 0.51 -14.38 8.64
C GLY A 244 0.75 -12.86 8.61
N GLY A 245 1.48 -12.35 7.62
CA GLY A 245 1.61 -10.92 7.34
C GLY A 245 0.39 -10.33 6.62
N GLN A 246 0.43 -9.03 6.36
CA GLN A 246 -0.62 -8.32 5.63
C GLN A 246 -0.11 -7.88 4.26
N ALA A 247 -0.88 -8.15 3.21
CA ALA A 247 -0.62 -7.65 1.86
C ALA A 247 -1.84 -6.88 1.36
N VAL A 248 -1.59 -5.72 0.76
CA VAL A 248 -2.60 -4.88 0.12
C VAL A 248 -2.10 -4.48 -1.25
N LEU A 249 -2.91 -4.70 -2.28
CA LEU A 249 -2.71 -4.24 -3.64
C LEU A 249 -3.63 -3.06 -3.92
N ILE A 250 -3.08 -2.00 -4.51
CA ILE A 250 -3.82 -0.94 -5.18
C ILE A 250 -3.51 -1.02 -6.67
N SER A 251 -4.53 -1.19 -7.48
CA SER A 251 -4.41 -1.25 -8.93
C SER A 251 -5.31 -0.19 -9.60
N GLY A 252 -4.76 0.47 -10.61
CA GLY A 252 -5.47 1.31 -11.56
C GLY A 252 -5.84 0.53 -12.81
N SER A 253 -6.68 -0.51 -12.69
CA SER A 253 -7.10 -1.30 -13.86
C SER A 253 -8.35 -0.68 -14.51
N SER A 254 -8.21 -0.17 -15.74
CA SER A 254 -9.34 0.23 -16.57
C SER A 254 -9.97 -1.03 -17.19
N GLY A 255 -11.08 -1.49 -16.63
CA GLY A 255 -11.85 -2.58 -17.22
C GLY A 255 -12.33 -2.22 -18.63
N ASN A 256 -12.15 -3.17 -19.56
CA ASN A 256 -12.67 -3.25 -20.93
C ASN A 256 -11.78 -2.69 -22.07
N CYS A 257 -10.82 -3.49 -22.52
CA CYS A 257 -10.39 -3.51 -23.93
C CYS A 257 -10.94 -4.77 -24.61
N ASN A 258 -12.23 -4.76 -24.90
CA ASN A 258 -12.78 -5.64 -25.93
C ASN A 258 -12.22 -5.16 -27.27
N LEU A 259 -11.11 -5.74 -27.75
CA LEU A 259 -10.68 -5.61 -29.13
C LEU A 259 -9.91 -6.84 -29.59
N GLN A 260 -10.59 -7.61 -30.43
CA GLN A 260 -10.01 -8.50 -31.42
C GLN A 260 -8.96 -7.74 -32.23
N GLY A 261 -7.74 -8.28 -32.31
CA GLY A 261 -6.80 -7.96 -33.37
C GLY A 261 -6.07 -6.61 -33.28
N PRO A 262 -5.09 -6.40 -34.19
CA PRO A 262 -3.90 -5.59 -33.94
C PRO A 262 -4.15 -4.09 -34.09
N VAL A 263 -3.25 -3.32 -33.45
CA VAL A 263 -2.99 -1.88 -33.55
C VAL A 263 -4.08 -0.90 -33.06
N GLY A 264 -3.70 -0.11 -32.06
CA GLY A 264 -4.17 1.27 -31.90
C GLY A 264 -4.81 1.58 -30.55
N CYS A 265 -4.00 1.80 -29.51
CA CYS A 265 -4.49 2.45 -28.29
C CYS A 265 -3.99 3.91 -28.24
N SER A 266 -4.91 4.85 -28.40
CA SER A 266 -4.65 6.27 -28.11
C SER A 266 -4.73 6.49 -26.61
N ILE A 267 -3.57 6.62 -25.96
CA ILE A 267 -3.46 6.88 -24.53
C ILE A 267 -3.62 8.39 -24.26
N ARG A 268 -4.66 8.77 -23.50
CA ARG A 268 -4.74 10.06 -22.80
C ARG A 268 -4.30 9.90 -21.34
N ARG A 269 -3.09 10.41 -21.07
CA ARG A 269 -2.58 11.12 -19.88
C ARG A 269 -2.72 10.55 -18.45
N VAL A 270 -1.54 10.54 -17.82
CA VAL A 270 -1.12 11.14 -16.53
C VAL A 270 -1.87 10.66 -15.28
N ALA A 271 -1.18 9.81 -14.51
CA ALA A 271 -1.49 9.49 -13.12
C ALA A 271 -1.49 10.76 -12.26
N ASN A 272 -2.67 11.36 -12.14
CA ASN A 272 -3.11 12.12 -10.99
C ASN A 272 -4.42 11.48 -10.57
N PHE A 273 -4.59 11.15 -9.28
CA PHE A 273 -5.87 10.69 -8.72
C PHE A 273 -6.91 11.81 -8.80
N SER A 274 -7.46 12.04 -10.01
CA SER A 274 -8.53 12.97 -10.31
C SER A 274 -9.18 12.61 -11.66
N GLY A 275 -10.15 11.70 -11.62
CA GLY A 275 -11.09 11.35 -12.71
C GLY A 275 -10.43 10.71 -13.94
N VAL A 276 -10.63 9.43 -14.28
CA VAL A 276 -11.90 8.87 -14.76
C VAL A 276 -11.99 7.35 -14.49
N GLU A 277 -11.06 6.72 -13.79
CA GLU A 277 -10.99 5.25 -13.64
C GLU A 277 -11.61 4.74 -12.32
N GLU A 278 -12.01 3.46 -12.27
CA GLU A 278 -12.55 2.82 -11.06
C GLU A 278 -11.40 2.25 -10.23
N PRO A 279 -11.13 2.74 -9.01
CA PRO A 279 -10.06 2.19 -8.19
C PRO A 279 -10.42 0.77 -7.74
N GLN A 280 -9.47 -0.15 -7.91
CA GLN A 280 -9.56 -1.51 -7.43
C GLN A 280 -8.52 -1.76 -6.36
N MET A 281 -8.92 -2.49 -5.32
CA MET A 281 -8.06 -2.86 -4.21
C MET A 281 -8.20 -4.34 -3.94
N SER A 282 -7.09 -5.05 -3.70
CA SER A 282 -7.15 -6.42 -3.20
C SER A 282 -6.30 -6.60 -1.95
N SER A 283 -6.64 -7.60 -1.14
CA SER A 283 -6.09 -7.74 0.21
C SER A 283 -6.06 -9.20 0.68
N ALA A 284 -5.07 -9.52 1.51
CA ALA A 284 -4.94 -10.84 2.15
C ALA A 284 -6.08 -11.15 3.16
N CYS A 285 -6.76 -10.12 3.66
CA CYS A 285 -7.87 -10.23 4.59
C CYS A 285 -8.93 -9.17 4.24
N LYS A 286 -10.22 -9.48 4.40
CA LYS A 286 -11.32 -8.52 4.16
C LYS A 286 -11.09 -7.24 4.97
N PHE A 287 -10.63 -6.19 4.30
CA PHE A 287 -10.12 -4.97 4.90
C PHE A 287 -11.22 -3.91 4.95
N ASP A 288 -11.70 -3.49 6.13
CA ASP A 288 -12.67 -2.40 6.19
C ASP A 288 -11.95 -1.05 6.10
N ILE A 289 -11.94 -0.46 4.89
CA ILE A 289 -11.30 0.82 4.61
C ILE A 289 -11.80 1.97 5.50
N ASN A 290 -13.00 1.83 6.09
CA ASN A 290 -13.58 2.83 7.00
C ASN A 290 -13.16 2.63 8.46
N ARG A 291 -12.61 1.47 8.82
CA ARG A 291 -12.27 1.09 10.20
C ARG A 291 -10.77 0.97 10.42
N GLU A 292 -10.02 0.59 9.40
CA GLU A 292 -8.56 0.50 9.38
C GLU A 292 -8.02 1.47 8.31
N PRO A 293 -7.53 2.67 8.69
CA PRO A 293 -6.94 3.58 7.71
C PRO A 293 -5.68 2.99 7.09
N PHE A 294 -5.43 3.31 5.82
CA PHE A 294 -4.19 2.99 5.11
C PHE A 294 -3.01 3.59 5.88
N CYS A 295 -2.27 2.77 6.62
CA CYS A 295 -1.10 3.19 7.40
C CYS A 295 0.16 2.56 6.78
N MET A 296 0.79 3.29 5.85
CA MET A 296 2.13 3.01 5.29
C MET A 296 3.26 3.40 6.26
#